data_AF-A0A328UJU6-F1
#
_entry.id   AF-A0A328UJU6-F1
#
_cell.length_a   1.000
_cell.length_b   1.000
_cell.length_c   1.000
_cell.angle_alpha   90.00
_cell.angle_beta   90.00
_cell.angle_gamma   90.00
#
_symmetry.space_group_name_H-M   'P 1'
#
loop_
_entity.id
_entity.type
_entity.pdbx_description
1 polymer ?
#
loop_
_entity_poly.entity_id
_entity_poly.type
_entity_poly.pdbx_seq_one_letter_code
_entity_poly.pdbx_strand_id
1 'polypeptide(L)'
;MRNLLPLALDGTDPASISLTVLLTGLIVVFLVLICLTFIIYLYGAVVHKALGKKKAPAPEKNIPAPAPAPVALVEAPAVEDGISEEVVAAIAAAVYCVEGAPLSAVKSIKRSRSNARSAWGMAGLIENTKPF
;
A
#
# COMPACT_ATOMS: atom_id res chain seq x y z
N MET A 1 61.21 -4.06 13.89
CA MET A 1 61.02 -3.16 12.75
C MET A 1 59.69 -3.52 12.12
N ARG A 2 58.79 -2.53 12.07
CA ARG A 2 57.46 -2.46 11.45
C ARG A 2 57.14 -3.62 10.47
N ASN A 3 56.46 -4.64 10.97
CA ASN A 3 55.69 -5.56 10.12
C ASN A 3 54.42 -4.81 9.73
N LEU A 4 54.44 -4.23 8.53
CA LEU A 4 53.34 -3.50 7.95
C LEU A 4 52.21 -4.48 7.62
N LEU A 5 51.08 -4.28 8.30
CA LEU A 5 49.71 -4.47 7.83
C LEU A 5 49.57 -5.27 6.53
N PRO A 6 49.11 -6.53 6.57
CA PRO A 6 48.39 -7.06 5.43
C PRO A 6 47.10 -6.22 5.31
N LEU A 7 47.08 -5.29 4.33
CA LEU A 7 45.85 -4.74 3.78
C LEU A 7 45.08 -5.92 3.17
N ALA A 8 44.38 -6.65 4.03
CA ALA A 8 43.36 -7.59 3.67
C ALA A 8 42.18 -6.77 3.12
N LEU A 9 42.25 -6.43 1.82
CA LEU A 9 41.06 -6.31 0.98
C LEU A 9 40.50 -7.72 0.77
N ASP A 10 40.19 -8.40 1.88
CA ASP A 10 39.45 -9.63 1.85
C ASP A 10 37.99 -9.24 1.62
N GLY A 11 37.30 -9.90 0.70
CA GLY A 11 35.92 -9.57 0.28
C GLY A 11 34.86 -9.74 1.38
N THR A 12 35.31 -9.77 2.64
CA THR A 12 34.57 -10.01 3.89
C THR A 12 34.29 -8.72 4.66
N ASP A 13 34.63 -7.54 4.12
CA ASP A 13 34.21 -6.28 4.72
C ASP A 13 32.67 -6.22 4.76
N PRO A 14 32.04 -6.00 5.92
CA PRO A 14 30.58 -5.94 6.03
C PRO A 14 29.99 -4.85 5.12
N ALA A 15 30.76 -3.81 4.83
CA ALA A 15 30.39 -2.75 3.89
C ALA A 15 30.31 -3.27 2.44
N SER A 16 31.25 -4.09 2.00
CA SER A 16 31.27 -4.68 0.65
C SER A 16 30.11 -5.64 0.45
N ILE A 17 29.81 -6.48 1.45
CA ILE A 17 28.67 -7.41 1.43
C ILE A 17 27.35 -6.64 1.35
N SER A 18 27.20 -5.59 2.17
CA SER A 18 26.00 -4.74 2.17
C SER A 18 25.81 -4.03 0.82
N LEU A 19 26.89 -3.52 0.24
CA LEU A 19 26.87 -2.86 -1.07
C LEU A 19 26.48 -3.84 -2.18
N THR A 20 27.01 -5.07 -2.17
CA THR A 20 26.65 -6.10 -3.14
C THR A 20 25.16 -6.48 -3.03
N VAL A 21 24.64 -6.71 -1.82
CA VAL A 21 23.21 -7.06 -1.64
C VAL A 21 22.30 -5.93 -2.10
N LEU A 22 22.64 -4.67 -1.80
CA LEU A 22 21.89 -3.50 -2.29
C LEU A 22 21.91 -3.41 -3.83
N LEU A 23 23.09 -3.58 -4.44
CA LEU A 23 23.22 -3.54 -5.90
C LEU A 23 22.45 -4.69 -6.56
N THR A 24 22.60 -5.90 -6.05
CA THR A 24 21.89 -7.09 -6.55
C THR A 24 20.39 -6.96 -6.36
N GLY A 25 19.93 -6.40 -5.23
CA GLY A 25 18.52 -6.07 -4.96
C GLY A 25 17.95 -5.07 -5.97
N LEU A 26 18.71 -4.02 -6.29
CA LEU A 26 18.31 -3.05 -7.31
C LEU A 26 18.20 -3.71 -8.69
N ILE A 27 19.22 -4.48 -9.09
CA ILE A 27 19.26 -5.15 -10.40
C ILE A 27 18.13 -6.18 -10.52
N VAL A 28 17.90 -7.01 -9.48
CA VAL A 28 16.88 -8.07 -9.54
C VAL A 28 15.47 -7.50 -9.64
N VAL A 29 15.18 -6.39 -8.94
CA VAL A 29 13.86 -5.72 -9.04
C VAL A 29 13.64 -5.18 -10.45
N PHE A 30 14.63 -4.51 -11.04
CA PHE A 30 14.56 -4.06 -12.43
C PHE A 30 14.31 -5.24 -13.38
N LEU A 31 15.01 -6.36 -13.19
CA LEU A 31 14.86 -7.54 -14.04
C LEU A 31 13.44 -8.14 -13.97
N VAL A 32 12.88 -8.24 -12.75
CA VAL A 32 11.52 -8.74 -12.52
C VAL A 32 10.48 -7.82 -13.18
N LEU A 33 10.62 -6.50 -13.02
CA LEU A 33 9.72 -5.53 -13.63
C LEU A 33 9.72 -5.62 -15.17
N ILE A 34 10.89 -5.75 -15.77
CA ILE A 34 11.04 -5.92 -17.22
C ILE A 34 10.39 -7.24 -17.68
N CYS A 35 10.66 -8.33 -16.96
CA CYS A 35 10.11 -9.65 -17.30
C CYS A 35 8.58 -9.66 -17.23
N LEU A 36 8.00 -9.08 -16.17
CA LEU A 36 6.56 -8.98 -16.01
C LEU A 36 5.91 -8.12 -17.10
N THR A 37 6.53 -6.97 -17.40
CA THR A 37 6.07 -6.07 -18.48
C THR A 37 6.08 -6.78 -19.83
N PHE A 38 7.13 -7.56 -20.11
CA PHE A 38 7.25 -8.31 -21.37
C PHE A 38 6.12 -9.33 -21.53
N ILE A 39 5.81 -10.09 -20.48
CA ILE A 39 4.72 -11.08 -20.53
C ILE A 39 3.38 -10.39 -20.75
N ILE A 40 3.08 -9.31 -20.02
CA ILE A 40 1.85 -8.53 -20.20
C ILE A 40 1.77 -7.96 -21.61
N TYR A 41 2.89 -7.48 -22.16
CA TYR A 41 2.96 -6.96 -23.53
C TYR A 41 2.65 -8.05 -24.57
N LEU A 42 3.16 -9.26 -24.39
CA LEU A 42 2.85 -10.39 -25.27
C LEU A 42 1.36 -10.77 -25.23
N TYR A 43 0.78 -10.90 -24.02
CA TYR A 43 -0.65 -11.18 -23.87
C TYR A 43 -1.52 -10.04 -24.43
N GLY A 44 -1.16 -8.79 -24.14
CA GLY A 44 -1.82 -7.61 -24.68
C GLY A 44 -1.75 -7.54 -26.20
N ALA A 45 -0.61 -7.89 -26.80
CA ALA A 45 -0.46 -7.96 -28.25
C ALA A 45 -1.34 -9.06 -28.86
N VAL A 46 -1.42 -10.25 -28.26
CA VAL A 46 -2.27 -11.35 -28.75
C VAL A 46 -3.76 -10.98 -28.65
N VAL A 47 -4.18 -10.40 -27.52
CA VAL A 47 -5.56 -9.94 -27.30
C VAL A 47 -5.92 -8.80 -28.26
N HIS A 48 -5.01 -7.85 -28.49
CA HIS A 48 -5.20 -6.78 -29.47
C HIS A 48 -5.26 -7.30 -30.91
N LYS A 49 -4.51 -8.36 -31.25
CA LYS A 49 -4.60 -9.03 -32.55
C LYS A 49 -5.90 -9.83 -32.71
N ALA A 50 -6.47 -10.34 -31.63
CA ALA A 50 -7.77 -11.03 -31.64
C ALA A 50 -8.95 -10.05 -31.71
N LEU A 51 -8.87 -8.89 -31.04
CA LEU A 51 -9.91 -7.85 -31.02
C LEU A 51 -9.86 -6.92 -32.24
N GLY A 52 -8.69 -6.76 -32.89
CA GLY A 52 -8.51 -5.93 -34.08
C GLY A 52 -9.26 -6.39 -35.35
N LYS A 53 -9.98 -7.53 -35.28
CA LYS A 53 -10.85 -8.02 -36.35
C LYS A 53 -12.33 -7.63 -36.19
N LYS A 54 -12.73 -6.99 -35.09
CA LYS A 54 -14.07 -6.41 -34.97
C LYS A 54 -13.99 -4.89 -35.15
N LYS A 55 -14.45 -4.46 -36.33
CA LYS A 55 -14.75 -3.08 -36.72
C LYS A 55 -15.20 -2.25 -35.50
N ALA A 56 -14.47 -1.17 -35.24
CA ALA A 56 -15.01 -0.05 -34.49
C ALA A 56 -16.27 0.48 -35.22
N PRO A 57 -17.41 0.68 -34.55
CA PRO A 57 -18.31 1.73 -34.96
C PRO A 57 -17.62 3.07 -34.67
N ALA A 58 -17.70 3.99 -35.62
CA ALA A 58 -17.15 5.33 -35.53
C ALA A 58 -17.60 6.05 -34.24
N PRO A 59 -16.79 6.94 -33.65
CA PRO A 59 -17.27 7.83 -32.63
C PRO A 59 -18.21 8.84 -33.30
N GLU A 60 -19.51 8.66 -33.13
CA GLU A 60 -20.48 9.70 -33.43
C GLU A 60 -20.21 10.91 -32.54
N LYS A 61 -19.87 12.00 -33.21
CA LYS A 61 -19.80 13.35 -32.68
C LYS A 61 -21.18 13.74 -32.15
N ASN A 62 -21.16 14.36 -30.96
CA ASN A 62 -22.16 15.29 -30.41
C ASN A 62 -23.13 14.71 -29.35
N ILE A 63 -22.75 14.81 -28.07
CA ILE A 63 -23.69 14.89 -26.95
C ILE A 63 -23.26 16.07 -26.05
N PRO A 64 -24.17 17.00 -25.70
CA PRO A 64 -23.86 18.23 -24.95
C PRO A 64 -23.22 17.97 -23.58
N ALA A 65 -22.37 18.90 -23.15
CA ALA A 65 -21.71 18.90 -21.85
C ALA A 65 -22.71 18.65 -20.69
N PRO A 66 -22.52 17.60 -19.88
CA PRO A 66 -23.29 17.43 -18.66
C PRO A 66 -22.80 18.41 -17.59
N ALA A 67 -23.74 19.17 -17.04
CA ALA A 67 -23.62 19.93 -15.80
C ALA A 67 -23.04 19.06 -14.66
N PRO A 68 -22.39 19.65 -13.63
CA PRO A 68 -21.68 18.88 -12.61
C PRO A 68 -22.64 17.95 -11.86
N ALA A 69 -22.48 16.65 -12.10
CA ALA A 69 -23.17 15.62 -11.34
C ALA A 69 -22.62 15.58 -9.91
N PRO A 70 -23.49 15.37 -8.89
CA PRO A 70 -23.09 15.34 -7.50
C PRO A 70 -21.99 14.30 -7.28
N VAL A 71 -20.95 14.73 -6.56
CA VAL A 71 -19.82 13.93 -6.09
C VAL A 71 -20.35 12.60 -5.57
N ALA A 72 -20.08 11.53 -6.31
CA ALA A 72 -20.26 10.18 -5.83
C ALA A 72 -19.34 10.04 -4.61
N LEU A 73 -19.97 9.83 -3.47
CA LEU A 73 -19.32 9.53 -2.20
C LEU A 73 -18.34 8.39 -2.48
N VAL A 74 -17.04 8.69 -2.33
CA VAL A 74 -15.96 7.72 -2.51
C VAL A 74 -16.33 6.50 -1.67
N GLU A 75 -16.61 5.41 -2.37
CA GLU A 75 -16.93 4.13 -1.76
C GLU A 75 -15.78 3.80 -0.82
N ALA A 76 -16.09 3.78 0.48
CA ALA A 76 -15.15 3.32 1.48
C ALA A 76 -14.65 1.94 1.03
N PRO A 77 -13.35 1.62 1.21
CA PRO A 77 -12.81 0.35 0.77
C PRO A 77 -13.73 -0.77 1.23
N ALA A 78 -14.25 -1.53 0.26
CA ALA A 78 -15.10 -2.67 0.53
C ALA A 78 -14.32 -3.57 1.49
N VAL A 79 -14.76 -3.59 2.74
CA VAL A 79 -14.41 -4.68 3.64
C VAL A 79 -15.13 -5.85 3.01
N GLU A 80 -14.39 -6.66 2.22
CA GLU A 80 -14.94 -7.94 1.81
C GLU A 80 -15.44 -8.63 3.09
N ASP A 81 -16.70 -9.06 3.09
CA ASP A 81 -17.37 -9.80 4.17
C ASP A 81 -16.66 -11.14 4.53
N GLY A 82 -15.40 -11.32 4.12
CA GLY A 82 -14.54 -12.43 4.50
C GLY A 82 -13.78 -12.22 5.81
N ILE A 83 -13.76 -11.01 6.37
CA ILE A 83 -13.15 -10.75 7.68
C ILE A 83 -14.25 -10.58 8.72
N SER A 84 -14.44 -11.63 9.51
CA SER A 84 -15.41 -11.67 10.60
C SER A 84 -15.20 -10.50 11.56
N GLU A 85 -16.29 -9.91 12.07
CA GLU A 85 -16.22 -8.83 13.07
C GLU A 85 -15.42 -9.27 14.32
N GLU A 86 -15.39 -10.59 14.60
CA GLU A 86 -14.56 -11.20 15.63
C GLU A 86 -13.06 -11.04 15.37
N VAL A 87 -12.62 -11.18 14.12
CA VAL A 87 -11.22 -10.99 13.72
C VAL A 87 -10.85 -9.52 13.83
N VAL A 88 -11.74 -8.62 13.40
CA VAL A 88 -11.56 -7.17 13.56
C VAL A 88 -11.47 -6.79 15.04
N ALA A 89 -12.33 -7.35 15.89
CA ALA A 89 -12.32 -7.13 17.33
C ALA A 89 -11.05 -7.69 17.99
N ALA A 90 -10.61 -8.89 17.60
CA ALA A 90 -9.39 -9.51 18.11
C ALA A 90 -8.14 -8.69 17.74
N ILE A 91 -8.07 -8.18 16.50
CA ILE A 91 -6.99 -7.29 16.06
C ILE A 91 -7.05 -5.97 16.84
N ALA A 92 -8.23 -5.35 16.96
CA ALA A 92 -8.40 -4.11 17.72
C ALA A 92 -8.00 -4.27 19.20
N ALA A 93 -8.34 -5.41 19.82
CA ALA A 93 -7.94 -5.74 21.19
C ALA A 93 -6.42 -5.96 21.29
N ALA A 94 -5.81 -6.68 20.36
CA ALA A 94 -4.37 -6.90 20.34
C ALA A 94 -3.60 -5.58 20.16
N VAL A 95 -4.03 -4.72 19.25
CA VAL A 95 -3.45 -3.38 19.05
C VAL A 95 -3.63 -2.53 20.31
N TYR A 96 -4.80 -2.56 20.94
CA TYR A 96 -5.01 -1.86 22.21
C TYR A 96 -4.09 -2.35 23.33
N CYS A 97 -3.80 -3.66 23.40
CA CYS A 97 -2.83 -4.20 24.35
C CYS A 97 -1.37 -3.85 24.01
N VAL A 98 -1.05 -3.68 22.73
CA VAL A 98 0.32 -3.34 22.25
C VAL A 98 0.60 -1.84 22.37
N GLU A 99 -0.36 -0.99 22.04
CA GLU A 99 -0.21 0.48 22.10
C GLU A 99 -0.64 1.08 23.45
N GLY A 100 -1.52 0.41 24.19
CA GLY A 100 -2.12 0.91 25.43
C GLY A 100 -1.49 0.32 26.69
N ALA A 101 -0.68 1.13 27.38
CA ALA A 101 -0.25 0.86 28.75
C ALA A 101 -1.39 1.05 29.78
N PRO A 102 -1.13 0.75 31.07
CA PRO A 102 -1.77 -0.29 31.88
C PRO A 102 -3.28 -0.13 32.09
N LEU A 103 -3.99 -1.26 32.04
CA LEU A 103 -5.33 -1.57 32.58
C LEU A 103 -6.13 -0.35 33.07
N SER A 104 -6.51 0.53 32.15
CA SER A 104 -7.48 1.57 32.46
C SER A 104 -8.83 0.88 32.59
N ALA A 105 -9.32 0.76 33.83
CA ALA A 105 -10.62 0.15 34.11
C ALA A 105 -11.69 0.79 33.21
N VAL A 106 -12.36 -0.03 32.40
CA VAL A 106 -13.41 0.43 31.49
C VAL A 106 -14.56 1.00 32.33
N LYS A 107 -14.65 2.33 32.42
CA LYS A 107 -15.68 3.03 33.22
C LYS A 107 -17.08 2.86 32.66
N SER A 108 -17.22 2.79 31.33
CA SER A 108 -18.51 2.64 30.65
C SER A 108 -18.32 2.29 29.17
N ILE A 109 -19.16 1.39 28.65
CA ILE A 109 -19.24 1.07 27.23
C ILE A 109 -20.54 1.69 26.70
N LYS A 110 -20.43 2.67 25.80
CA LYS A 110 -21.58 3.29 25.13
C LYS A 110 -21.46 3.04 23.63
N ARG A 111 -22.57 2.68 22.97
CA ARG A 111 -22.60 2.64 21.51
C ARG A 111 -22.16 4.00 20.99
N SER A 112 -21.08 4.01 20.23
CA SER A 112 -20.59 5.22 19.59
C SER A 112 -21.68 5.74 18.66
N ARG A 113 -22.05 7.02 18.75
CA ARG A 113 -22.87 7.71 17.73
C ARG A 113 -22.01 8.00 16.49
N SER A 114 -21.28 6.98 16.02
CA SER A 114 -20.27 7.03 14.97
C SER A 114 -20.92 7.10 13.59
N ASN A 115 -21.57 8.22 13.29
CA ASN A 115 -21.75 8.63 11.89
C ASN A 115 -21.18 10.04 11.64
N ALA A 116 -20.35 10.56 12.54
CA ALA A 116 -19.88 11.94 12.43
C ALA A 116 -18.45 12.06 11.88
N ARG A 117 -17.50 11.19 12.26
CA ARG A 117 -16.08 11.29 11.84
C ARG A 117 -15.41 9.91 11.88
N SER A 118 -14.58 9.61 10.89
CA SER A 118 -13.78 8.38 10.85
C SER A 118 -12.74 8.37 11.98
N ALA A 119 -12.38 7.17 12.45
CA ALA A 119 -11.35 7.00 13.49
C ALA A 119 -10.02 7.69 13.11
N TRP A 120 -9.68 7.68 11.82
CA TRP A 120 -8.48 8.31 11.28
C TRP A 120 -8.53 9.83 11.33
N GLY A 121 -9.69 10.43 11.03
CA GLY A 121 -9.88 11.87 11.12
C GLY A 121 -9.77 12.39 12.56
N MET A 122 -10.16 11.57 13.54
CA MET A 122 -10.02 11.94 14.94
C MET A 122 -8.59 11.77 15.46
N ALA A 123 -7.89 10.72 15.06
CA ALA A 123 -6.48 10.53 15.39
C ALA A 123 -5.61 11.71 14.91
N GLY A 124 -5.79 12.15 13.66
CA GLY A 124 -5.04 13.29 13.12
C GLY A 124 -5.26 14.61 13.85
N LEU A 125 -6.47 14.87 14.35
CA LEU A 125 -6.77 16.08 15.12
C LEU A 125 -6.11 16.05 16.50
N ILE A 126 -6.10 14.89 17.17
CA ILE A 126 -5.48 14.72 18.48
C ILE A 126 -3.97 14.96 18.40
N GLU A 127 -3.30 14.41 17.37
CA GLU A 127 -1.86 14.60 17.18
C GLU A 127 -1.51 16.05 16.79
N ASN A 128 -2.35 16.70 15.98
CA ASN A 128 -2.09 18.08 15.53
C ASN A 128 -2.36 19.14 16.61
N THR A 129 -3.21 18.84 17.60
CA THR A 129 -3.62 19.79 18.66
C THR A 129 -2.98 19.51 20.01
N LYS A 130 -2.10 18.50 20.10
CA LYS A 130 -1.35 18.22 21.32
C LYS A 130 -0.43 19.42 21.65
N PRO A 131 -0.46 19.95 22.89
CA PRO A 131 0.45 21.03 23.28
C PRO A 131 1.91 20.55 23.22
N PHE A 132 2.80 21.44 22.81
CA PHE A 132 4.24 21.22 22.78
C PHE A 132 4.87 21.27 24.18
#